data_AF-A0A9D2J1P6-F1
#
_entry.id   AF-A0A9D2J1P6-F1
#
_cell.length_a   1.000
_cell.length_b   1.000
_cell.length_c   1.000
_cell.angle_alpha   90.00
_cell.angle_beta   90.00
_cell.angle_gamma   90.00
#
_symmetry.space_group_name_H-M   'P 1'
#
loop_
_entity.id
_entity.type
_entity.pdbx_description
1 polymer ?
#
loop_
_entity_poly.entity_id
_entity_poly.type
_entity_poly.pdbx_seq_one_letter_code
_entity_poly.pdbx_strand_id
1 'polypeptide(L)'
;MNITLQIADSTYQRLIAGNTRLRGSIGLISPTEGNFNEHAKYSPQPGNKYIKLRHGSASVGTTQVRMSLRIKLDETNIVPAQAIEEESRLASNFVDNVFGGGWE
;
A
#
# COMPACT_ATOMS: atom_id res chain seq x y z
N MET A 1 0.40 28.70 18.26
CA MET A 1 -0.81 28.03 18.79
C MET A 1 -0.34 26.70 19.35
N ASN A 2 -0.59 26.45 20.63
CA ASN A 2 -0.13 25.25 21.32
C ASN A 2 -1.34 24.45 21.76
N ILE A 3 -1.30 23.14 21.53
CA ILE A 3 -2.35 22.20 21.96
C ILE A 3 -1.71 21.03 22.69
N THR A 4 -2.37 20.53 23.72
CA THR A 4 -1.96 19.34 24.46
C THR A 4 -2.59 18.12 23.80
N LEU A 5 -1.78 17.12 23.47
CA LEU A 5 -2.24 15.90 22.81
C LEU A 5 -2.13 14.69 23.73
N GLN A 6 -3.23 13.96 23.84
CA GLN A 6 -3.23 12.60 24.38
C GLN A 6 -3.01 11.62 23.23
N ILE A 7 -2.11 10.65 23.43
CA ILE A 7 -1.76 9.64 22.45
C ILE A 7 -1.76 8.27 23.12
N ALA A 8 -2.08 7.21 22.39
CA ALA A 8 -1.97 5.85 22.92
C ALA A 8 -0.50 5.46 23.20
N ASP A 9 -0.26 4.66 24.22
CA ASP A 9 1.10 4.25 24.62
C ASP A 9 1.86 3.54 23.49
N SER A 10 1.16 2.71 22.70
CA SER A 10 1.73 2.03 21.52
C SER A 10 2.17 3.02 20.42
N THR A 11 1.49 4.15 20.31
CA THR A 11 1.83 5.25 19.41
C THR A 11 3.06 5.99 19.92
N TYR A 12 3.10 6.27 21.22
CA TYR A 12 4.25 6.90 21.87
C TYR A 12 5.52 6.05 21.76
N GLN A 13 5.43 4.75 22.03
CA GLN A 13 6.56 3.83 21.91
C GLN A 13 7.17 3.83 20.51
N ARG A 14 6.33 3.86 19.45
CA ARG A 14 6.82 3.93 18.06
C ARG A 14 7.39 5.28 17.67
N LEU A 15 6.89 6.38 18.26
CA LEU A 15 7.51 7.69 18.11
C LEU A 15 8.93 7.69 18.68
N ILE A 16 9.10 7.14 19.89
CA ILE A 16 10.41 7.04 20.56
C ILE A 16 11.35 6.08 19.83
N ALA A 17 10.85 4.95 19.34
CA ALA A 17 11.64 3.95 18.63
C ALA A 17 12.25 4.45 17.31
N GLY A 18 11.84 5.64 16.83
CA GLY A 18 12.68 6.50 16.00
C GLY A 18 12.98 5.95 14.61
N ASN A 19 12.00 6.04 13.70
CA ASN A 19 12.26 6.35 12.27
C ASN A 19 11.00 6.52 11.41
N THR A 20 9.82 6.62 12.02
CA THR A 20 8.57 6.62 11.23
C THR A 20 7.70 7.82 11.55
N ARG A 21 7.32 8.55 10.50
CA ARG A 21 6.25 9.54 10.56
C ARG A 21 4.94 8.81 10.91
N LEU A 22 4.29 9.26 11.97
CA LEU A 22 2.92 8.87 12.30
C LEU A 22 1.96 9.82 11.60
N ARG A 23 0.88 9.26 11.04
CA ARG A 23 -0.17 10.01 10.36
C ARG A 23 -1.49 9.64 11.00
N GLY A 24 -2.32 10.63 11.28
CA GLY A 24 -3.55 10.43 12.03
C GLY A 24 -4.45 11.65 11.96
N SER A 25 -5.56 11.58 12.69
CA SER A 25 -6.47 12.68 12.95
C SER A 25 -6.35 13.14 14.40
N ILE A 26 -6.65 14.40 14.67
CA ILE A 26 -6.76 14.94 16.02
C ILE A 26 -8.25 15.20 16.28
N GLY A 27 -8.82 14.48 17.24
CA GLY A 27 -10.15 14.76 17.78
C GLY A 27 -10.01 15.76 18.92
N LEU A 28 -10.41 17.02 18.70
CA LEU A 28 -10.38 18.04 19.74
C LEU A 28 -11.47 17.74 20.79
N ILE A 29 -11.07 17.73 22.07
CA ILE A 29 -11.98 17.67 23.23
C ILE A 29 -12.25 19.11 23.70
N SER A 30 -11.25 19.98 23.57
CA SER A 30 -11.35 21.42 23.82
C SER A 30 -10.53 22.18 22.76
N PRO A 31 -10.61 23.52 22.71
CA PRO A 31 -9.83 24.32 21.75
C PRO A 31 -8.31 24.15 21.88
N THR A 32 -7.83 23.68 23.03
CA THR A 32 -6.41 23.51 23.35
C THR A 32 -6.03 22.08 23.67
N GLU A 33 -6.95 21.12 23.62
CA GLU A 33 -6.70 19.72 23.99
C GLU A 33 -7.38 18.74 23.03
N GLY A 34 -6.70 17.65 22.70
CA GLY A 34 -7.27 16.64 21.82
C GLY A 34 -6.58 15.28 21.87
N ASN A 35 -7.25 14.29 21.28
CA ASN A 35 -6.78 12.92 21.13
C ASN A 35 -6.21 12.71 19.73
N PHE A 36 -5.00 12.16 19.64
CA PHE A 36 -4.44 11.72 18.37
C PHE A 36 -4.84 10.27 18.07
N ASN A 37 -5.54 10.07 16.95
CA ASN A 37 -5.90 8.76 16.43
C ASN A 37 -5.03 8.44 15.21
N GLU A 38 -4.18 7.44 15.33
CA GLU A 38 -3.34 7.03 14.21
C GLU A 38 -4.19 6.36 13.12
N HIS A 39 -3.92 6.70 11.86
CA HIS A 39 -4.40 5.90 10.76
C HIS A 39 -3.61 4.60 10.72
N ALA A 40 -4.30 3.45 10.75
CA ALA A 40 -3.65 2.17 10.51
C ALA A 40 -2.85 2.26 9.20
N LYS A 41 -1.51 2.17 9.28
CA LYS A 41 -0.70 2.00 8.09
C LYS A 41 -1.13 0.68 7.47
N TYR A 42 -1.46 0.71 6.18
CA TYR A 42 -1.30 -0.48 5.37
C TYR A 42 0.20 -0.81 5.38
N SER A 43 0.63 -1.65 6.32
CA SER A 43 1.90 -2.34 6.20
C SER A 43 1.68 -3.46 5.20
N PRO A 44 2.43 -3.53 4.09
CA PRO A 44 2.49 -4.78 3.34
C PRO A 44 2.91 -5.86 4.35
N GLN A 45 2.07 -6.87 4.52
CA GLN A 45 2.43 -8.00 5.38
C GLN A 45 3.77 -8.56 4.90
N PRO A 46 4.70 -8.91 5.81
CA PRO A 46 5.95 -9.56 5.40
C PRO A 46 5.60 -10.79 4.56
N GLY A 47 6.09 -10.82 3.31
CA GLY A 47 5.73 -11.83 2.31
C GLY A 47 4.93 -11.30 1.12
N ASN A 48 4.32 -10.11 1.20
CA ASN A 48 3.62 -9.52 0.07
C ASN A 48 4.63 -8.93 -0.94
N LYS A 49 4.76 -9.58 -2.10
CA LYS A 49 5.58 -9.08 -3.22
C LYS A 49 4.67 -8.38 -4.22
N TYR A 50 5.15 -7.33 -4.89
CA TYR A 50 4.39 -6.69 -5.96
C TYR A 50 5.29 -6.20 -7.09
N ILE A 51 4.70 -6.05 -8.27
CA ILE A 51 5.28 -5.33 -9.41
C ILE A 51 4.35 -4.20 -9.84
N LYS A 52 4.97 -3.15 -10.36
CA LYS A 52 4.26 -2.07 -11.03
C LYS A 52 4.14 -2.41 -12.51
N LEU A 53 2.93 -2.28 -13.04
CA LEU A 53 2.63 -2.39 -14.47
C LEU A 53 2.42 -0.98 -15.03
N ARG A 54 2.30 -0.85 -16.36
CA ARG A 54 2.15 0.46 -17.00
C ARG A 54 0.84 1.14 -16.59
N HIS A 55 -0.26 0.41 -16.55
CA HIS A 55 -1.58 0.91 -16.18
C HIS A 55 -2.08 0.36 -14.84
N GLY A 56 -1.20 -0.23 -14.02
CA GLY A 56 -1.66 -0.95 -12.83
C GLY A 56 -0.56 -1.55 -11.96
N SER A 57 -0.92 -2.63 -11.27
CA SER A 57 -0.02 -3.39 -10.43
C SER A 57 -0.47 -4.83 -10.29
N ALA A 58 0.48 -5.74 -10.09
CA ALA A 58 0.23 -7.10 -9.64
C ALA A 58 0.90 -7.34 -8.29
N SER A 59 0.22 -8.03 -7.39
CA SER A 59 0.71 -8.34 -6.05
C SER A 59 0.43 -9.79 -5.70
N VAL A 60 1.41 -10.46 -5.11
CA VAL A 60 1.28 -11.78 -4.50
C VAL A 60 1.24 -11.57 -3.00
N GLY A 61 0.11 -11.92 -2.39
CA GLY A 61 -0.01 -12.00 -0.94
C GLY A 61 0.09 -13.44 -0.44
N THR A 62 0.03 -13.63 0.87
CA THR A 62 0.11 -14.94 1.51
C THR A 62 -1.04 -15.89 1.15
N THR A 63 -2.23 -15.35 0.84
CA THR A 63 -3.44 -16.16 0.57
C THR A 63 -4.01 -15.97 -0.84
N GLN A 64 -3.57 -14.96 -1.57
CA GLN A 64 -4.15 -14.61 -2.87
C GLN A 64 -3.18 -13.84 -3.75
N VAL A 65 -3.32 -14.00 -5.05
CA VAL A 65 -2.72 -13.14 -6.08
C VAL A 65 -3.76 -12.13 -6.52
N ARG A 66 -3.35 -10.87 -6.68
CA ARG A 66 -4.22 -9.78 -7.16
C ARG A 66 -3.53 -9.02 -8.28
N MET A 67 -4.29 -8.77 -9.35
CA MET A 67 -3.93 -7.85 -10.42
C MET A 67 -4.97 -6.73 -10.47
N SER A 68 -4.52 -5.49 -10.62
CA SER A 68 -5.41 -4.32 -10.72
C SER A 68 -4.92 -3.43 -11.84
N LEU A 69 -5.81 -3.14 -12.80
CA LEU A 69 -5.53 -2.34 -13.98
C LEU A 69 -6.52 -1.18 -14.10
N ARG A 70 -6.02 -0.05 -14.60
CA ARG A 70 -6.81 1.13 -14.91
C ARG A 70 -6.27 1.81 -16.16
N ILE A 71 -6.87 1.47 -17.29
CA ILE A 71 -6.57 2.09 -18.59
C ILE A 71 -7.59 3.21 -18.81
N LYS A 72 -7.11 4.41 -19.16
CA LYS A 72 -8.03 5.48 -19.52
C LYS A 72 -8.46 5.32 -20.98
N LEU A 73 -9.74 5.60 -21.26
CA LEU A 73 -10.28 5.47 -22.61
C LEU A 73 -9.78 6.55 -23.58
N ASP A 74 -9.23 7.66 -23.06
CA ASP A 74 -8.66 8.77 -23.82
C ASP A 74 -7.14 8.63 -24.05
N GLU A 75 -6.53 7.53 -23.62
CA GLU A 75 -5.10 7.31 -23.80
C GLU A 75 -4.76 7.02 -25.27
N THR A 76 -3.96 7.89 -25.88
CA THR A 76 -3.63 7.81 -27.31
C THR A 76 -2.67 6.65 -27.58
N ASN A 77 -2.86 5.98 -28.72
CA ASN A 77 -2.04 4.85 -29.18
C ASN A 77 -2.07 3.62 -28.25
N ILE A 78 -3.17 3.42 -27.53
CA ILE A 78 -3.41 2.22 -26.74
C ILE A 78 -4.71 1.57 -27.15
N VAL A 79 -4.66 0.28 -27.45
CA VAL A 79 -5.84 -0.56 -27.58
C VAL A 79 -6.05 -1.24 -26.23
N PRO A 80 -7.12 -0.94 -25.48
CA PRO A 80 -7.28 -1.44 -24.11
C PRO A 80 -7.22 -2.97 -24.00
N ALA A 81 -7.79 -3.69 -24.97
CA ALA A 81 -7.75 -5.15 -25.00
C ALA A 81 -6.30 -5.69 -25.09
N GLN A 82 -5.47 -5.10 -25.96
CA GLN A 82 -4.06 -5.51 -26.09
C GLN A 82 -3.26 -5.18 -24.83
N ALA A 83 -3.47 -3.99 -24.25
CA ALA A 83 -2.83 -3.61 -23.01
C ALA A 83 -3.21 -4.52 -21.83
N ILE A 84 -4.46 -4.98 -21.76
CA ILE A 84 -4.90 -5.97 -20.76
C ILE A 84 -4.16 -7.30 -20.96
N GLU A 85 -4.07 -7.80 -22.19
CA GLU A 85 -3.38 -9.06 -22.49
C GLU A 85 -1.88 -9.00 -22.16
N GLU A 86 -1.20 -7.95 -22.61
CA GLU A 86 0.23 -7.73 -22.36
C GLU A 86 0.55 -7.61 -20.87
N GLU A 87 -0.23 -6.80 -20.14
CA GLU A 87 -0.03 -6.63 -18.69
C GLU A 87 -0.40 -7.88 -17.90
N SER A 88 -1.39 -8.65 -18.36
CA SER A 88 -1.72 -9.96 -17.78
C SER A 88 -0.56 -10.93 -17.91
N ARG A 89 0.10 -10.96 -19.08
CA ARG A 89 1.30 -11.79 -19.29
C ARG A 89 2.45 -11.37 -18.38
N LEU A 90 2.68 -10.06 -18.22
CA LEU A 90 3.70 -9.56 -17.29
C LEU A 90 3.39 -9.90 -15.84
N ALA A 91 2.13 -9.78 -15.43
CA ALA A 91 1.67 -10.18 -14.11
C ALA A 91 1.86 -11.68 -13.86
N SER A 92 1.49 -12.53 -14.84
CA SER A 92 1.69 -13.98 -14.78
C SER A 92 3.16 -14.33 -14.59
N ASN A 93 4.05 -13.80 -15.45
CA ASN A 93 5.49 -14.05 -15.34
C ASN A 93 6.05 -13.64 -13.97
N PHE A 94 5.57 -12.53 -13.40
CA PHE A 94 5.96 -12.14 -12.05
C PHE A 94 5.51 -13.14 -10.99
N VAL A 95 4.25 -13.59 -11.06
CA VAL A 95 3.70 -14.60 -10.15
C VAL A 95 4.49 -15.89 -10.25
N ASP A 96 4.76 -16.34 -11.48
CA ASP A 96 5.56 -17.54 -11.76
C ASP A 96 6.98 -17.40 -11.23
N ASN A 97 7.62 -16.23 -11.35
CA ASN A 97 8.95 -16.00 -10.76
C ASN A 97 8.93 -15.98 -9.23
N VAL A 98 7.82 -15.53 -8.62
CA VAL A 98 7.68 -15.51 -7.15
C VAL A 98 7.52 -16.92 -6.59
N PHE A 99 6.81 -17.82 -7.29
CA PHE A 99 6.55 -19.20 -6.85
C PHE A 99 7.53 -20.23 -7.45
N GLY A 100 8.11 -19.95 -8.60
CA GLY A 100 8.94 -20.83 -9.42
C GLY A 100 10.43 -20.83 -9.06
N GLY A 101 10.88 -19.92 -8.17
CA GLY A 101 12.22 -19.96 -7.58
C GLY A 101 12.42 -21.08 -6.53
N GLY A 102 11.63 -22.15 -6.60
CA GLY A 102 11.61 -23.28 -5.66
C GLY A 102 12.41 -24.51 -6.10
N TRP A 103 13.50 -24.31 -6.87
CA TRP A 103 14.49 -25.34 -7.18
C TRP A 103 15.89 -24.71 -7.30
N GLU A 104 16.50 -24.37 -6.17
CA GLU A 104 17.95 -24.36 -5.97
C GLU A 104 18.26 -24.97 -4.59
#